data_AF-A0A2V8R6B7-F1
#
_entry.id   AF-A0A2V8R6B7-F1
#
_cell.length_a   1.000
_cell.length_b   1.000
_cell.length_c   1.000
_cell.angle_alpha   90.00
_cell.angle_beta   90.00
_cell.angle_gamma   90.00
#
_symmetry.space_group_name_H-M   'P 1'
#
loop_
_entity.id
_entity.type
_entity.pdbx_description
1 polymer ?
#
loop_
_entity_poly.entity_id
_entity_poly.type
_entity_poly.pdbx_seq_one_letter_code
_entity_poly.pdbx_strand_id
1 'polypeptide(L)'
;MIKGSLPVAVLIAALLVNAVGQQPQSPPPQQSPAAPGSRPQEEDEVVRITTNLVQVDAVVTDRDGKQVTDLGADDFEILENGRPQQITNFSYINAASPAASAPTRSGSKCSPRAAASYSKGRAA
;
A
#
# COMPACT_ATOMS: atom_id res chain seq x y z
N MET A 1 -21.92 30.12 -47.08
CA MET A 1 -20.75 29.36 -47.59
C MET A 1 -21.18 27.92 -47.83
N ILE A 2 -20.89 27.44 -49.04
CA ILE A 2 -21.51 26.31 -49.75
C ILE A 2 -20.82 24.99 -49.38
N LYS A 3 -21.61 23.95 -49.08
CA LYS A 3 -21.20 22.59 -48.72
C LYS A 3 -20.82 21.80 -49.99
N GLY A 4 -19.69 21.09 -49.96
CA GLY A 4 -19.25 20.16 -51.02
C GLY A 4 -19.76 18.73 -50.79
N SER A 5 -20.20 18.09 -51.87
CA SER A 5 -21.00 16.85 -51.95
C SER A 5 -20.17 15.58 -52.24
N LEU A 6 -20.76 14.42 -51.95
CA LEU A 6 -20.28 13.01 -52.12
C LEU A 6 -20.16 12.54 -53.59
N PRO A 7 -19.59 11.35 -53.86
CA PRO A 7 -20.38 10.08 -53.94
C PRO A 7 -19.64 8.87 -53.29
N VAL A 8 -20.26 8.02 -52.46
CA VAL A 8 -21.13 6.86 -52.78
C VAL A 8 -20.53 5.90 -53.81
N ALA A 9 -20.05 4.75 -53.34
CA ALA A 9 -19.96 3.51 -54.11
C ALA A 9 -20.40 2.33 -53.22
N VAL A 10 -21.62 1.86 -53.47
CA VAL A 10 -22.21 0.64 -52.92
C VAL A 10 -22.00 -0.46 -53.95
N LEU A 11 -21.51 -1.64 -53.56
CA LEU A 11 -21.59 -2.82 -54.43
C LEU A 11 -21.76 -4.14 -53.64
N ILE A 12 -23.04 -4.49 -53.49
CA ILE A 12 -23.70 -5.78 -53.79
C ILE A 12 -23.26 -7.05 -53.03
N ALA A 13 -24.25 -7.59 -52.32
CA ALA A 13 -24.31 -8.87 -51.64
C ALA A 13 -24.47 -10.08 -52.59
N ALA A 14 -24.01 -11.25 -52.15
CA ALA A 14 -24.44 -12.54 -52.66
C ALA A 14 -24.66 -13.53 -51.50
N LEU A 15 -25.93 -13.82 -51.21
CA LEU A 15 -26.38 -14.90 -50.32
C LEU A 15 -26.05 -16.26 -50.96
N LEU A 16 -25.44 -17.16 -50.19
CA LEU A 16 -25.39 -18.59 -50.50
C LEU A 16 -26.20 -19.38 -49.47
N VAL A 17 -27.26 -20.01 -49.97
CA VAL A 17 -28.04 -21.06 -49.33
C VAL A 17 -27.13 -22.27 -49.10
N ASN A 18 -27.01 -22.72 -47.85
CA ASN A 18 -26.45 -24.03 -47.52
C ASN A 18 -27.56 -24.91 -46.93
N ALA A 19 -28.12 -25.77 -47.76
CA ALA A 19 -28.85 -26.95 -47.33
C ALA A 19 -27.83 -28.08 -47.16
N VAL A 20 -27.41 -28.35 -45.91
CA VAL A 20 -26.55 -29.50 -45.59
C VAL A 20 -27.43 -30.65 -45.10
N GLY A 21 -27.34 -31.78 -45.82
CA GLY A 21 -28.00 -33.03 -45.47
C GLY A 21 -27.44 -33.62 -44.17
N GLN A 22 -28.31 -34.29 -43.42
CA GLN A 22 -27.97 -34.97 -42.17
C GLN A 22 -27.13 -36.22 -42.47
N GLN A 23 -25.90 -36.26 -41.95
CA GLN A 23 -25.07 -37.47 -41.91
C GLN A 23 -25.34 -38.22 -40.59
N PRO A 24 -25.46 -39.57 -40.61
CA PRO A 24 -25.69 -40.35 -39.39
C PRO A 24 -24.49 -40.23 -38.43
N GLN A 25 -24.73 -39.76 -37.21
CA GLN A 25 -23.71 -39.68 -36.16
C GLN A 25 -23.52 -41.04 -35.49
N SER A 26 -22.27 -41.51 -35.39
CA SER A 26 -21.87 -42.59 -34.49
C SER A 26 -21.94 -42.11 -33.02
N PRO A 27 -22.22 -43.01 -32.05
CA PRO A 27 -22.41 -42.63 -30.67
C PRO A 27 -21.12 -42.07 -30.04
N PRO A 28 -21.22 -41.03 -29.19
CA PRO A 28 -20.05 -40.39 -28.59
C PRO A 28 -19.37 -41.30 -27.55
N PRO A 29 -18.03 -41.23 -27.40
CA PRO A 29 -17.31 -41.93 -26.35
C PRO A 29 -17.74 -41.40 -24.97
N GLN A 30 -18.01 -42.31 -24.04
CA GLN A 30 -18.38 -42.00 -22.66
C GLN A 30 -17.24 -41.25 -21.95
N GLN A 31 -17.54 -40.05 -21.45
CA GLN A 31 -16.65 -39.26 -20.61
C GLN A 31 -16.67 -39.81 -19.17
N SER A 32 -15.51 -40.18 -18.64
CA SER A 32 -15.32 -40.34 -17.20
C SER A 32 -15.50 -38.98 -16.50
N PRO A 33 -16.28 -38.87 -15.41
CA PRO A 33 -16.36 -37.66 -14.58
C PRO A 33 -14.99 -37.06 -14.24
N ALA A 34 -14.77 -35.84 -14.73
CA ALA A 34 -13.64 -35.01 -14.35
C ALA A 34 -13.76 -34.63 -12.86
N ALA A 35 -12.64 -34.73 -12.15
CA ALA A 35 -12.51 -34.25 -10.77
C ALA A 35 -12.83 -32.75 -10.70
N PRO A 36 -13.35 -32.23 -9.58
CA PRO A 36 -13.65 -30.81 -9.42
C PRO A 36 -12.39 -29.97 -9.67
N GLY A 37 -12.46 -29.12 -10.70
CA GLY A 37 -11.37 -28.24 -11.08
C GLY A 37 -10.98 -27.32 -9.92
N SER A 38 -9.66 -27.16 -9.75
CA SER A 38 -9.06 -26.07 -9.00
C SER A 38 -9.62 -24.74 -9.51
N ARG A 39 -10.41 -24.05 -8.68
CA ARG A 39 -10.74 -22.65 -8.95
C ARG A 39 -9.41 -21.87 -8.93
N PRO A 40 -9.15 -21.01 -9.92
CA PRO A 40 -8.08 -20.03 -9.80
C PRO A 40 -8.29 -19.27 -8.49
N GLN A 41 -7.32 -19.32 -7.59
CA GLN A 41 -7.31 -18.44 -6.44
C GLN A 41 -7.17 -17.03 -7.01
N GLU A 42 -8.21 -16.21 -6.83
CA GLU A 42 -8.12 -14.78 -7.05
C GLU A 42 -7.11 -14.28 -6.01
N GLU A 43 -5.85 -14.18 -6.41
CA GLU A 43 -4.79 -13.58 -5.60
C GLU A 43 -5.18 -12.12 -5.41
N ASP A 44 -5.52 -11.75 -4.17
CA ASP A 44 -5.82 -10.37 -3.80
C ASP A 44 -4.73 -9.44 -4.37
N GLU A 45 -5.11 -8.53 -5.26
CA GLU A 45 -4.18 -7.61 -5.91
C GLU A 45 -3.64 -6.61 -4.87
N VAL A 46 -2.50 -6.95 -4.24
CA VAL A 46 -1.89 -6.11 -3.21
C VAL A 46 -1.18 -4.92 -3.85
N VAL A 47 -1.80 -3.75 -3.76
CA VAL A 47 -1.15 -2.48 -4.12
C VAL A 47 -0.12 -2.11 -3.04
N ARG A 48 1.15 -1.98 -3.44
CA ARG A 48 2.25 -1.56 -2.56
C ARG A 48 2.69 -0.15 -2.92
N ILE A 49 2.76 0.72 -1.92
CA ILE A 49 3.27 2.09 -2.06
C ILE A 49 4.57 2.20 -1.25
N THR A 50 5.61 2.73 -1.86
CA THR A 50 6.90 3.02 -1.20
C THR A 50 7.15 4.52 -1.29
N THR A 51 7.44 5.14 -0.15
CA THR A 51 7.70 6.58 -0.06
C THR A 51 8.99 6.80 0.70
N ASN A 52 9.82 7.74 0.22
CA ASN A 52 11.01 8.19 0.93
C ASN A 52 10.69 9.50 1.65
N LEU A 53 10.88 9.53 2.97
CA LEU A 53 10.71 10.72 3.79
C LEU A 53 12.08 11.33 4.08
N VAL A 54 12.22 12.64 3.84
CA VAL A 54 13.40 13.42 4.22
C VAL A 54 12.95 14.46 5.25
N GLN A 55 13.56 14.43 6.43
CA GLN A 55 13.29 15.38 7.51
C GLN A 55 14.44 16.38 7.63
N VAL A 56 14.09 17.66 7.79
CA VAL A 56 15.03 18.76 7.95
C VAL A 56 14.67 19.52 9.22
N ASP A 57 15.61 19.60 10.17
CA ASP A 57 15.44 20.37 11.40
C ASP A 57 16.22 21.69 11.29
N ALA A 58 15.59 22.79 11.70
CA ALA A 58 16.20 24.12 11.71
C ALA A 58 15.88 24.87 13.01
N VAL A 59 16.82 25.69 13.47
CA VAL A 59 16.63 26.59 14.61
C VAL A 59 16.87 28.01 14.13
N VAL A 60 15.84 28.86 14.25
CA VAL A 60 15.92 30.26 13.85
C VAL A 60 15.95 31.13 15.11
N THR A 61 16.96 32.00 15.20
CA THR A 61 17.13 32.92 16.32
C THR A 61 17.25 34.36 15.84
N ASP A 62 16.79 35.30 16.67
CA ASP A 62 17.02 36.73 16.48
C ASP A 62 18.47 37.13 16.81
N ARG A 63 18.76 38.44 16.73
CA ARG A 63 20.07 39.00 17.06
C ARG A 63 20.48 38.82 18.53
N ASP A 64 19.51 38.70 19.43
CA ASP A 64 19.73 38.53 20.86
C ASP A 64 19.84 37.04 21.24
N GLY A 65 19.76 36.13 20.26
CA GLY A 65 19.84 34.68 20.46
C GLY A 65 18.53 34.04 20.92
N LYS A 66 17.41 34.76 20.87
CA LYS A 66 16.09 34.21 21.21
C LYS A 66 15.49 33.50 20.00
N GLN A 67 14.83 32.37 20.24
CA GLN A 67 14.15 31.66 19.16
C GLN A 67 12.98 32.48 18.62
N VAL A 68 12.88 32.54 17.30
CA VAL A 68 11.73 33.08 16.59
C VAL A 68 10.69 31.97 16.49
N THR A 69 9.51 32.17 17.07
CA THR A 69 8.50 31.10 17.28
C THR A 69 7.27 31.23 16.39
N ASP A 70 7.18 32.30 15.59
CA ASP A 70 6.04 32.68 14.77
C ASP A 70 6.26 32.46 13.26
N LEU A 71 7.28 31.70 12.89
CA LEU A 71 7.56 31.34 11.49
C LEU A 71 6.63 30.23 11.01
N GLY A 72 6.06 30.42 9.82
CA GLY A 72 5.27 29.43 9.10
C GLY A 72 6.07 28.74 7.99
N ALA A 73 5.46 27.76 7.32
CA ALA A 73 6.10 27.07 6.20
C ALA A 73 6.43 28.01 5.03
N ASP A 74 5.63 29.06 4.82
CA ASP A 74 5.80 30.05 3.74
C ASP A 74 7.04 30.92 3.92
N ASP A 75 7.65 30.92 5.11
CA ASP A 75 8.89 31.63 5.41
C ASP A 75 10.15 30.84 5.03
N PHE A 76 9.99 29.60 4.52
CA PHE A 76 11.10 28.70 4.18
C PHE A 76 11.03 28.25 2.72
N GLU A 77 12.21 28.14 2.10
CA GLU A 77 12.40 27.47 0.80
C GLU A 77 13.46 26.37 0.96
N ILE A 78 13.11 25.15 0.55
CA ILE A 78 14.06 24.04 0.50
C ILE A 78 14.55 23.89 -0.94
N LEU A 79 15.86 24.01 -1.14
CA LEU A 79 16.49 23.79 -2.44
C LEU A 79 17.30 22.51 -2.43
N GLU A 80 17.09 21.66 -3.44
CA GLU A 80 17.95 20.52 -3.71
C GLU A 80 18.66 20.71 -5.05
N ASN A 81 19.99 20.79 -5.02
CA ASN A 81 20.79 21.10 -6.22
C ASN A 81 20.30 22.36 -6.95
N GLY A 82 19.87 23.38 -6.17
CA GLY A 82 19.32 24.63 -6.70
C GLY A 82 17.87 24.56 -7.21
N ARG A 83 17.18 23.42 -7.05
CA ARG A 83 15.76 23.28 -7.42
C ARG A 83 14.84 23.32 -6.20
N PRO A 84 13.78 24.14 -6.20
CA PRO A 84 12.80 24.18 -5.11
C PRO A 84 12.14 22.82 -4.87
N GLN A 85 12.02 22.44 -3.61
CA GLN A 85 11.33 21.26 -3.12
C GLN A 85 10.09 21.69 -2.34
N GLN A 86 8.99 20.95 -2.55
CA GLN A 86 7.75 21.21 -1.84
C GLN A 86 7.86 20.78 -0.38
N ILE A 87 7.48 21.67 0.54
CA ILE A 87 7.31 21.33 1.95
C ILE A 87 5.91 20.70 2.12
N THR A 88 5.86 19.41 2.46
CA THR A 88 4.60 18.67 2.62
C THR A 88 4.13 18.61 4.07
N ASN A 89 5.03 18.80 5.04
CA ASN A 89 4.73 18.87 6.45
C ASN A 89 5.64 19.89 7.12
N PHE A 90 5.11 20.65 8.07
CA PHE A 90 5.83 21.65 8.83
C PHE A 90 5.33 21.65 10.28
N SER A 91 6.25 21.68 11.23
CA SER A 91 5.92 21.70 12.65
C SER A 91 6.98 22.48 13.41
N TYR A 92 6.54 23.35 14.31
CA TYR A 92 7.41 23.98 15.29
C TYR A 92 7.54 23.09 16.52
N ILE A 93 8.77 22.71 16.88
CA ILE A 93 9.06 21.87 18.04
C ILE A 93 9.53 22.75 19.19
N ASN A 94 8.70 22.88 20.22
CA ASN A 94 9.10 23.53 21.46
C ASN A 94 9.96 22.58 22.31
N ALA A 95 11.25 22.87 22.43
CA ALA A 95 12.20 22.04 23.17
C ALA A 95 12.11 22.18 24.72
N ALA A 96 11.07 22.81 25.27
CA ALA A 96 10.83 22.86 26.71
C ALA A 96 10.49 21.47 27.27
N SER A 97 11.53 20.70 27.56
CA SER A 97 11.61 19.51 28.44
C SER A 97 10.60 18.36 28.21
N PRO A 98 11.00 17.26 27.56
CA PRO A 98 10.25 16.01 27.58
C PRO A 98 10.51 15.26 28.89
N ALA A 99 10.02 15.78 30.03
CA ALA A 99 10.15 15.12 31.34
C ALA A 99 8.83 14.53 31.89
N ALA A 100 7.72 14.62 31.15
CA ALA A 100 6.40 14.28 31.67
C ALA A 100 5.64 13.28 30.79
N SER A 101 6.26 12.18 30.35
CA SER A 101 5.54 11.03 29.77
C SER A 101 6.35 9.73 29.85
N ALA A 102 7.00 9.46 30.99
CA ALA A 102 7.36 8.08 31.30
C ALA A 102 6.10 7.41 31.88
N PRO A 103 5.54 6.34 31.27
CA PRO A 103 4.52 5.56 31.95
C PRO A 103 5.18 4.91 33.15
N THR A 104 4.84 5.35 34.36
CA THR A 104 5.11 4.62 35.58
C THR A 104 4.54 3.22 35.38
N ARG A 105 5.41 2.21 35.22
CA ARG A 105 5.04 0.81 35.43
C ARG A 105 4.61 0.70 36.89
N SER A 106 3.33 0.91 37.12
CA SER A 106 2.66 0.68 38.38
C SER A 106 2.72 -0.82 38.69
N GLY A 107 3.74 -1.21 39.44
CA GLY A 107 3.69 -2.28 40.41
C GLY A 107 3.35 -3.68 39.91
N SER A 108 4.27 -4.32 39.17
CA SER A 108 4.39 -5.78 39.31
C SER A 108 4.98 -6.08 40.67
N LYS A 109 4.12 -6.39 41.65
CA LYS A 109 4.54 -6.92 42.95
C LYS A 109 5.46 -8.12 42.72
N CYS A 110 6.72 -7.96 43.11
CA CYS A 110 7.67 -9.03 43.25
C CYS A 110 7.13 -10.01 44.30
N SER A 111 6.70 -11.20 43.87
CA SER A 111 6.38 -12.30 44.78
C SER A 111 7.63 -13.20 44.88
N PRO A 112 8.14 -13.48 46.09
CA PRO A 112 9.37 -14.25 46.25
C PRO A 112 9.13 -15.73 45.95
N ARG A 113 10.01 -16.25 45.09
CA ARG A 113 10.39 -17.65 44.82
C ARG A 113 10.14 -18.60 46.01
N ALA A 114 9.13 -19.47 45.89
CA ALA A 114 9.05 -20.70 46.67
C ALA A 114 9.91 -21.78 45.97
N ALA A 115 10.99 -22.20 46.62
CA ALA A 115 11.87 -23.25 46.15
C ALA A 115 11.13 -24.60 46.15
N ALA A 116 10.97 -25.19 44.96
CA ALA A 116 10.61 -26.59 44.84
C ALA A 116 11.79 -27.45 45.31
N SER A 117 11.57 -28.18 46.41
CA SER A 117 12.49 -29.14 46.99
C SER A 117 12.80 -30.27 46.01
N TYR A 118 14.06 -30.35 45.56
CA TYR A 118 14.55 -31.50 44.80
C TYR A 118 15.03 -32.57 45.78
N SER A 119 14.21 -33.59 46.04
CA SER A 119 14.58 -34.77 46.82
C SER A 119 15.47 -35.68 45.98
N LYS A 120 16.78 -35.55 46.15
CA LYS A 120 17.76 -36.48 45.59
C LYS A 120 17.71 -37.79 46.36
N GLY A 121 17.15 -38.82 45.74
CA GLY A 121 17.14 -40.19 46.24
C GLY A 121 18.57 -40.68 46.49
N ARG A 122 18.80 -41.16 47.71
CA ARG A 122 20.05 -41.72 48.22
C ARG A 122 20.08 -43.21 47.90
N ALA A 123 21.20 -43.66 47.36
CA ALA A 123 21.51 -45.06 47.10
C ALA A 123 21.46 -45.93 48.36
N ALA A 124 20.97 -47.16 48.19
CA ALA A 124 21.44 -48.38 48.82
C ALA A 124 21.07 -49.56 47.91
#